data_AF-A0A955EXG7-F1
#
_entry.id   AF-A0A955EXG7-F1
#
_cell.length_a   1.000
_cell.length_b   1.000
_cell.length_c   1.000
_cell.angle_alpha   90.00
_cell.angle_beta   90.00
_cell.angle_gamma   90.00
#
_symmetry.space_group_name_H-M   'P 1'
#
loop_
_entity.id
_entity.type
_entity.pdbx_description
1 polymer ?
#
loop_
_entity_poly.entity_id
_entity_poly.type
_entity_poly.pdbx_seq_one_letter_code
_entity_poly.pdbx_strand_id
1 'polypeptide(L)' 'EGDEEVVSEELQSGYVLGEQVIRHAMVKVTRG' A
#
# COMPACT_ATOMS: atom_id res chain seq x y z
N GLU A 1 21.84 6.81 -4.23
CA GLU A 1 20.44 7.28 -4.15
C GLU A 1 19.59 6.23 -4.83
N GLY A 2 18.89 5.38 -4.08
CA GLY A 2 18.17 4.22 -4.62
C GLY A 2 17.66 3.28 -3.53
N ASP A 3 17.00 3.84 -2.50
CA ASP A 3 16.38 3.08 -1.42
C ASP A 3 14.90 3.44 -1.28
N GLU A 4 14.25 3.86 -2.37
CA GLU A 4 12.83 4.20 -2.37
C GLU A 4 12.02 2.94 -2.69
N GLU A 5 11.19 2.50 -1.74
CA GLU A 5 10.22 1.43 -1.97
C GLU A 5 8.98 2.03 -2.63
N VAL A 6 8.82 1.79 -3.94
CA VAL A 6 7.69 2.28 -4.73
C VAL A 6 6.61 1.21 -4.77
N VAL A 7 5.36 1.60 -4.55
CA VAL A 7 4.21 0.72 -4.73
C VAL A 7 4.06 0.41 -6.23
N SER A 8 4.27 -0.85 -6.60
CA SER A 8 4.23 -1.28 -8.00
C SER A 8 2.85 -1.76 -8.45
N GLU A 9 2.06 -2.32 -7.53
CA GLU A 9 0.76 -2.93 -7.85
C GLU A 9 -0.14 -2.99 -6.61
N GLU A 10 -1.43 -2.71 -6.79
CA GLU A 10 -2.47 -2.94 -5.78
C GLU A 10 -3.08 -4.33 -5.99
N LEU A 11 -2.93 -5.22 -5.00
CA LEU A 11 -3.48 -6.58 -5.02
C LEU A 11 -4.86 -6.64 -4.37
N GLN A 12 -5.13 -5.70 -3.47
CA GLN A 12 -6.34 -5.67 -2.67
C GLN A 12 -6.59 -4.27 -2.13
N SER A 13 -7.81 -3.77 -2.31
CA SER A 13 -8.21 -2.49 -1.76
C SER A 13 -8.34 -2.51 -0.24
N GLY A 14 -7.89 -1.40 0.36
CA GLY A 14 -8.13 -1.08 1.76
C GLY A 14 -9.38 -0.23 1.94
N TYR A 15 -9.92 -0.20 3.15
CA TYR A 15 -11.09 0.61 3.51
C TYR A 15 -10.87 1.28 4.86
N VAL A 16 -11.30 2.53 4.96
CA VAL A 16 -11.28 3.35 6.16
C VAL A 16 -12.68 3.95 6.36
N LEU A 17 -13.15 3.97 7.60
CA LEU A 17 -14.38 4.66 8.01
C LEU A 17 -14.04 5.72 9.05
N GLY A 18 -14.05 6.99 8.64
CA GLY A 18 -13.54 8.08 9.47
C GLY A 18 -12.05 7.90 9.72
N GLU A 19 -11.67 7.68 10.98
CA GLU A 19 -10.29 7.40 11.40
C GLU A 19 -10.04 5.90 11.64
N GLN A 20 -11.08 5.06 11.56
CA GLN A 20 -10.95 3.63 11.81
C GLN A 20 -10.59 2.90 10.52
N VAL A 21 -9.42 2.25 10.52
CA VAL A 21 -9.04 1.33 9.45
C VAL A 21 -9.85 0.04 9.57
N ILE A 22 -10.68 -0.26 8.57
CA ILE A 22 -11.47 -1.49 8.50
C ILE A 22 -10.65 -2.61 7.85
N ARG A 23 -9.85 -2.27 6.84
CA ARG A 23 -8.99 -3.21 6.12
C ARG A 23 -7.80 -2.47 5.51
N HIS A 24 -6.60 -2.97 5.72
CA HIS A 24 -5.42 -2.44 5.03
C HIS A 24 -5.41 -2.88 3.56
N ALA A 25 -4.93 -2.00 2.68
CA ALA A 25 -4.64 -2.37 1.31
C ALA A 25 -3.45 -3.34 1.28
N MET A 26 -3.51 -4.34 0.40
CA MET A 26 -2.34 -5.17 0.10
C MET A 26 -1.75 -4.69 -1.20
N VAL A 27 -0.48 -4.31 -1.15
CA VAL A 27 0.25 -3.81 -2.28
C VAL A 27 1.55 -4.57 -2.44
N LYS A 28 2.02 -4.66 -3.68
CA LYS A 28 3.37 -5.12 -3.98
C LYS A 28 4.28 -3.90 -4.06
N VAL A 29 5.44 -3.98 -3.41
CA VAL A 29 6.47 -2.93 -3.46
C VAL A 29 7.67 -3.42 -4.25
N THR A 30 8.34 -2.50 -4.94
CA THR A 30 9.59 -2.73 -5.65
C THR A 30 10.64 -1.72 -5.20
N ARG A 31 11.89 -2.16 -5.11
CA ARG A 31 13.04 -1.28 -4.82
C ARG A 31 13.61 -0.76 -6.14
N GLY A 32 13.76 0.57 -6.22
CA GLY A 32 14.40 1.26 -7.35
C GLY A 32 15.91 1.19 -7.33
#